data_AF-A0A9E1W558-F1
#
_entry.id   AF-A0A9E1W558-F1
#
_cell.length_a   1.000
_cell.length_b   1.000
_cell.length_c   1.000
_cell.angle_alpha   90.00
_cell.angle_beta   90.00
_cell.angle_gamma   90.00
#
_symmetry.space_group_name_H-M   'P 1'
#
loop_
_entity.id
_entity.type
_entity.pdbx_description
1 polymer ?
#
loop_
_entity_poly.entity_id
_entity_poly.type
_entity_poly.pdbx_seq_one_letter_code
_entity_poly.pdbx_strand_id
1 'polypeptide(L)'
;MAWFKRNKADARAQQWAWDPKAANVSGDQAWALLTNALYFRAVAPRLDTLGGGLEALDWADGLAVWWEVRDEREFDELVDWMQDEGYRAKWSADGVDGGDEKFAWDYCRLITVAGGAALAQVISSDRAWSLVMAAAAALGDRFDSWESIANNYLSGRILWLTDKGQWTPTPDPSQQQFQQVADDLLADPTSPWNRVSWDRSAGVMVDGERLA
;
A
#
# COMPACT_ATOMS: atom_id res chain seq x y z
N MET A 1 -33.86 -27.30 -15.05
CA MET A 1 -33.23 -27.06 -13.73
C MET A 1 -31.90 -26.38 -13.98
N ALA A 2 -31.80 -25.08 -13.73
CA ALA A 2 -30.54 -24.34 -13.86
C ALA A 2 -29.65 -24.72 -12.67
N TRP A 3 -28.52 -25.36 -12.96
CA TRP A 3 -27.54 -25.75 -11.96
C TRP A 3 -26.72 -24.52 -11.59
N PHE A 4 -27.01 -23.90 -10.45
CA PHE A 4 -26.13 -22.90 -9.86
C PHE A 4 -24.82 -23.61 -9.48
N LYS A 5 -23.77 -23.41 -10.29
CA LYS A 5 -22.40 -23.66 -9.84
C LYS A 5 -22.11 -22.64 -8.73
N ARG A 6 -22.22 -23.06 -7.47
CA ARG A 6 -21.51 -22.37 -6.38
C ARG A 6 -20.03 -22.45 -6.75
N ASN A 7 -19.47 -21.34 -7.24
CA ASN A 7 -18.02 -21.17 -7.27
C ASN A 7 -17.55 -21.40 -5.83
N LYS A 8 -16.90 -22.53 -5.58
CA LYS A 8 -16.05 -22.64 -4.40
C LYS A 8 -14.99 -21.58 -4.64
N ALA A 9 -15.12 -20.43 -3.95
CA ALA A 9 -14.06 -19.46 -3.88
C ALA A 9 -12.78 -20.25 -3.61
N ASP A 10 -11.76 -20.09 -4.46
CA ASP A 10 -10.50 -20.77 -4.29
C ASP A 10 -10.02 -20.50 -2.86
N ALA A 11 -9.75 -21.55 -2.08
CA ALA A 11 -9.30 -21.39 -0.70
C ALA A 11 -8.00 -20.56 -0.64
N ARG A 12 -7.22 -20.54 -1.73
CA ARG A 12 -6.05 -19.67 -1.89
C ARG A 12 -6.43 -18.20 -2.05
N ALA A 13 -7.55 -17.87 -2.72
CA ALA A 13 -8.04 -16.49 -2.79
C ALA A 13 -8.43 -15.95 -1.40
N GLN A 14 -8.93 -16.80 -0.50
CA GLN A 14 -9.27 -16.41 0.88
C GLN A 14 -8.02 -16.07 1.72
N GLN A 15 -6.85 -16.62 1.37
CA GLN A 15 -5.59 -16.37 2.10
C GLN A 15 -5.10 -14.92 1.97
N TRP A 16 -5.57 -14.21 0.93
CA TRP A 16 -5.18 -12.83 0.62
C TRP A 16 -5.98 -11.80 1.41
N ALA A 17 -7.01 -12.21 2.16
CA ALA A 17 -7.88 -11.31 2.93
C ALA A 17 -8.33 -10.08 2.11
N TRP A 18 -8.76 -10.38 0.88
CA TRP A 18 -9.16 -9.40 -0.14
C TRP A 18 -10.51 -9.83 -0.73
N ASP A 19 -11.55 -9.09 -0.36
CA ASP A 19 -12.92 -9.17 -0.85
C ASP A 19 -13.50 -7.74 -0.90
N PRO A 20 -13.17 -6.95 -1.94
CA PRO A 20 -13.54 -5.54 -2.01
C PRO A 20 -15.06 -5.33 -2.04
N LYS A 21 -15.84 -6.31 -2.53
CA LYS A 21 -17.30 -6.26 -2.49
C LYS A 21 -17.82 -6.35 -1.06
N ALA A 22 -17.28 -7.28 -0.26
CA ALA A 22 -17.62 -7.39 1.15
C ALA A 22 -17.09 -6.20 1.98
N ALA A 23 -15.97 -5.60 1.56
CA ALA A 23 -15.40 -4.41 2.18
C ALA A 23 -16.17 -3.11 1.86
N ASN A 24 -17.13 -3.16 0.92
CA ASN A 24 -17.88 -2.00 0.44
C ASN A 24 -16.98 -0.88 -0.09
N VAL A 25 -15.91 -1.24 -0.81
CA VAL A 25 -15.06 -0.30 -1.54
C VAL A 25 -15.37 -0.37 -3.04
N SER A 26 -15.36 0.78 -3.69
CA SER A 26 -15.49 0.87 -5.15
C SER A 26 -14.29 0.23 -5.85
N GLY A 27 -14.43 -0.02 -7.16
CA GLY A 27 -13.31 -0.48 -8.00
C GLY A 27 -12.04 0.38 -7.84
N ASP A 28 -12.17 1.70 -7.95
CA ASP A 28 -11.03 2.61 -7.85
C ASP A 28 -10.39 2.62 -6.46
N GLN A 29 -11.19 2.53 -5.40
CA GLN A 29 -10.67 2.39 -4.03
C GLN A 29 -9.94 1.05 -3.83
N ALA A 30 -10.48 -0.04 -4.38
CA ALA A 30 -9.84 -1.35 -4.32
C ALA A 30 -8.47 -1.32 -5.03
N TRP A 31 -8.40 -0.73 -6.22
CA TRP A 31 -7.14 -0.57 -6.94
C TRP A 31 -6.16 0.33 -6.18
N ALA A 32 -6.63 1.45 -5.61
CA ALA A 32 -5.80 2.35 -4.82
C ALA A 32 -5.17 1.66 -3.61
N LEU A 33 -5.94 0.87 -2.86
CA LEU A 33 -5.41 0.09 -1.73
C LEU A 33 -4.38 -0.97 -2.17
N LEU A 34 -4.54 -1.56 -3.36
CA LEU A 34 -3.59 -2.54 -3.89
C LEU A 34 -2.23 -1.96 -4.26
N THR A 35 -2.13 -0.65 -4.51
CA THR A 35 -0.81 0.01 -4.64
C THR A 35 0.00 -0.07 -3.35
N ASN A 36 -0.65 -0.27 -2.19
CA ASN A 36 -0.02 -0.45 -0.89
C ASN A 36 -0.05 -1.92 -0.39
N ALA A 37 -0.36 -2.88 -1.27
CA ALA A 37 -0.55 -4.28 -0.88
C ALA A 37 0.69 -4.90 -0.23
N LEU A 38 1.90 -4.47 -0.61
CA LEU A 38 3.16 -4.93 -0.01
C LEU A 38 3.21 -4.67 1.49
N TYR A 39 2.94 -3.43 1.89
CA TYR A 39 2.94 -3.05 3.28
C TYR A 39 1.84 -3.76 4.04
N PHE A 40 0.60 -3.68 3.56
CA PHE A 40 -0.53 -4.29 4.26
C PHE A 40 -0.40 -5.81 4.35
N ARG A 41 0.09 -6.51 3.33
CA ARG A 41 0.28 -7.96 3.44
C ARG A 41 1.37 -8.33 4.46
N ALA A 42 2.39 -7.49 4.61
CA ALA A 42 3.46 -7.74 5.57
C ALA A 42 3.06 -7.46 7.03
N VAL A 43 2.18 -6.48 7.28
CA VAL A 43 1.92 -5.99 8.65
C VAL A 43 0.46 -5.91 9.06
N ALA A 44 -0.48 -6.13 8.15
CA ALA A 44 -1.91 -5.92 8.39
C ALA A 44 -2.75 -7.14 7.95
N PRO A 45 -3.92 -7.36 8.56
CA PRO A 45 -4.74 -8.54 8.28
C PRO A 45 -5.51 -8.46 6.95
N ARG A 46 -5.66 -7.28 6.33
CA ARG A 46 -6.51 -7.06 5.14
C ARG A 46 -5.87 -6.15 4.10
N LEU A 47 -6.23 -6.36 2.84
CA LEU A 47 -5.73 -5.58 1.69
C LEU A 47 -6.74 -4.60 1.07
N ASP A 48 -7.98 -4.62 1.55
CA ASP A 48 -9.15 -4.01 0.93
C ASP A 48 -9.93 -3.09 1.89
N THR A 49 -9.28 -2.70 3.00
CA THR A 49 -9.84 -1.76 3.97
C THR A 49 -8.89 -0.60 4.19
N LEU A 50 -9.46 0.56 4.48
CA LEU A 50 -8.71 1.71 4.96
C LEU A 50 -7.99 1.32 6.26
N GLY A 51 -6.67 1.50 6.32
CA GLY A 51 -5.86 1.08 7.47
C GLY A 51 -5.61 -0.44 7.58
N GLY A 52 -5.86 -1.21 6.52
CA GLY A 52 -5.44 -2.63 6.45
C GLY A 52 -6.12 -3.57 7.44
N GLY A 53 -7.20 -3.15 8.11
CA GLY A 53 -7.96 -3.97 9.06
C GLY A 53 -7.35 -4.04 10.46
N LEU A 54 -6.37 -3.20 10.78
CA LEU A 54 -5.86 -3.01 12.15
C LEU A 54 -6.84 -2.20 13.00
N GLU A 55 -6.74 -2.33 14.33
CA GLU A 55 -7.59 -1.59 15.26
C GLU A 55 -7.16 -0.12 15.40
N ALA A 56 -8.09 0.74 15.82
CA ALA A 56 -7.83 2.17 16.00
C ALA A 56 -6.70 2.46 17.01
N LEU A 57 -6.60 1.65 18.08
CA LEU A 57 -5.54 1.78 19.09
C LEU A 57 -4.17 1.41 18.51
N ASP A 58 -4.09 0.33 17.72
CA ASP A 58 -2.86 -0.05 17.02
C ASP A 58 -2.38 1.08 16.10
N TRP A 59 -3.31 1.75 15.42
CA TRP A 59 -2.99 2.90 14.57
C TRP A 59 -2.57 4.12 15.38
N ALA A 60 -3.25 4.46 16.47
CA ALA A 60 -2.89 5.60 17.29
C ALA A 60 -1.47 5.45 17.88
N ASP A 61 -1.15 4.28 18.44
CA ASP A 61 0.17 3.98 18.96
C ASP A 61 1.22 3.95 17.83
N GLY A 62 0.88 3.31 16.71
CA GLY A 62 1.77 3.22 15.55
C GLY A 62 2.12 4.58 14.96
N LEU A 63 1.13 5.46 14.78
CA LEU A 63 1.30 6.83 14.30
C LEU A 63 2.18 7.65 15.24
N ALA A 64 1.93 7.58 16.55
CA ALA A 64 2.70 8.35 17.51
C ALA A 64 4.16 7.88 17.60
N VAL A 65 4.40 6.57 17.57
CA VAL A 65 5.74 5.98 17.78
C VAL A 65 6.59 5.99 16.52
N TRP A 66 6.03 5.63 15.36
CA TRP A 66 6.80 5.41 14.12
C TRP A 66 6.74 6.58 13.15
N TRP A 67 5.72 7.44 13.28
CA TRP A 67 5.46 8.54 12.35
C TRP A 67 5.42 9.90 13.03
N GLU A 68 5.53 9.93 14.37
CA GLU A 68 5.48 11.14 15.19
C GLU A 68 4.19 11.95 15.02
N VAL A 69 3.08 11.27 14.68
CA VAL A 69 1.76 11.87 14.49
C VAL A 69 0.82 11.54 15.64
N ARG A 70 0.35 12.56 16.35
CA ARG A 70 -0.62 12.46 17.46
C ARG A 70 -1.88 13.28 17.24
N ASP A 71 -1.82 14.27 16.36
CA ASP A 71 -2.94 15.16 16.04
C ASP A 71 -2.96 15.55 14.57
N GLU A 72 -4.03 16.23 14.16
CA GLU A 72 -4.26 16.62 12.75
C GLU A 72 -3.18 17.56 12.21
N ARG A 73 -2.59 18.41 13.06
CA ARG A 73 -1.52 19.32 12.64
C ARG A 73 -0.23 18.56 12.34
N GLU A 74 0.18 17.65 13.21
CA GLU A 74 1.35 16.80 12.97
C GLU A 74 1.14 15.89 11.75
N PHE A 75 -0.10 15.44 11.52
CA PHE A 75 -0.44 14.70 10.30
C PHE A 75 -0.26 15.56 9.05
N ASP A 76 -0.69 16.83 9.08
CA ASP A 76 -0.56 17.75 7.95
C ASP A 76 0.90 18.07 7.65
N GLU A 77 1.72 18.30 8.69
CA GLU A 77 3.17 18.46 8.56
C GLU A 77 3.83 17.22 7.91
N LEU A 78 3.38 16.01 8.26
CA LEU A 78 3.87 14.77 7.65
C LEU A 78 3.46 14.64 6.17
N VAL A 79 2.20 14.96 5.84
CA VAL A 79 1.70 14.89 4.46
C VAL A 79 2.46 15.87 3.56
N ASP A 80 2.60 17.12 4.00
CA ASP A 80 3.34 18.15 3.27
C ASP A 80 4.79 17.69 3.02
N TRP A 81 5.47 17.22 4.06
CA TRP A 81 6.83 16.68 3.92
C TRP A 81 6.90 15.51 2.94
N MET A 82 5.98 14.52 3.02
CA MET A 82 5.95 13.40 2.10
C MET A 82 5.71 13.82 0.65
N GLN A 83 4.90 14.85 0.42
CA GLN A 83 4.53 15.31 -0.94
C GLN A 83 5.60 16.21 -1.57
N ASP A 84 6.24 17.07 -0.78
CA ASP A 84 7.26 18.01 -1.28
C ASP A 84 8.66 17.39 -1.32
N GLU A 85 9.01 16.60 -0.30
CA GLU A 85 10.37 16.07 -0.12
C GLU A 85 10.37 14.54 -0.08
N GLY A 86 9.79 13.97 0.97
CA GLY A 86 9.91 12.55 1.33
C GLY A 86 11.35 12.10 1.54
N TYR A 87 11.56 10.79 1.69
CA TYR A 87 12.92 10.25 1.72
C TYR A 87 13.62 10.39 0.36
N ARG A 88 12.85 10.40 -0.73
CA ARG A 88 13.38 10.53 -2.09
C ARG A 88 14.24 11.77 -2.30
N ALA A 89 13.83 12.95 -1.81
CA ALA A 89 14.59 14.18 -2.01
C ALA A 89 15.96 14.11 -1.34
N LYS A 90 16.02 13.53 -0.14
CA LYS A 90 17.27 13.27 0.57
C LYS A 90 18.18 12.31 -0.22
N TRP A 91 17.67 11.16 -0.65
CA TRP A 91 18.50 10.18 -1.37
C TRP A 91 18.99 10.69 -2.72
N SER A 92 18.19 11.51 -3.39
CA SER A 92 18.59 12.20 -4.62
C SER A 92 19.71 13.21 -4.34
N ALA A 93 19.57 14.04 -3.31
CA ALA A 93 20.59 15.02 -2.90
C ALA A 93 21.91 14.36 -2.46
N ASP A 94 21.82 13.23 -1.77
CA ASP A 94 22.97 12.44 -1.33
C ASP A 94 23.61 11.63 -2.48
N GLY A 95 22.98 11.59 -3.66
CA GLY A 95 23.46 10.85 -4.84
C GLY A 95 23.37 9.33 -4.70
N VAL A 96 22.56 8.83 -3.77
CA VAL A 96 22.45 7.40 -3.42
C VAL A 96 21.44 6.67 -4.31
N ASP A 97 20.45 7.39 -4.85
CA ASP A 97 19.31 6.78 -5.54
C ASP A 97 19.56 6.44 -7.02
N GLY A 98 20.69 6.85 -7.60
CA GLY A 98 21.08 6.54 -8.98
C GLY A 98 20.08 7.01 -10.06
N GLY A 99 19.18 7.95 -9.73
CA GLY A 99 18.10 8.41 -10.61
C GLY A 99 16.77 7.64 -10.46
N ASP A 100 16.70 6.69 -9.54
CA ASP A 100 15.46 6.00 -9.17
C ASP A 100 14.84 6.74 -7.97
N GLU A 101 13.94 7.69 -8.23
CA GLU A 101 13.34 8.64 -7.27
C GLU A 101 12.57 8.00 -6.10
N LYS A 102 12.60 6.67 -5.90
CA LYS A 102 11.96 5.93 -4.79
C LYS A 102 10.54 6.41 -4.46
N PHE A 103 9.81 6.84 -5.49
CA PHE A 103 8.54 7.52 -5.32
C PHE A 103 7.47 6.62 -4.68
N ALA A 104 7.47 5.33 -5.03
CA ALA A 104 6.58 4.35 -4.42
C ALA A 104 6.86 4.17 -2.92
N TRP A 105 8.12 4.28 -2.48
CA TRP A 105 8.43 4.19 -1.05
C TRP A 105 7.67 5.25 -0.24
N ASP A 106 7.66 6.51 -0.70
CA ASP A 106 6.96 7.58 0.00
C ASP A 106 5.44 7.51 -0.19
N TYR A 107 4.96 7.25 -1.41
CA TYR A 107 3.53 7.35 -1.73
C TYR A 107 2.71 6.13 -1.27
N CYS A 108 3.27 4.91 -1.24
CA CYS A 108 2.61 3.77 -0.58
C CYS A 108 2.50 4.02 0.94
N ARG A 109 3.54 4.63 1.53
CA ARG A 109 3.54 5.04 2.94
C ARG A 109 2.53 6.15 3.23
N LEU A 110 2.33 7.10 2.31
CA LEU A 110 1.27 8.10 2.40
C LEU A 110 -0.12 7.45 2.48
N ILE A 111 -0.40 6.45 1.64
CA ILE A 111 -1.65 5.67 1.67
C ILE A 111 -1.82 4.98 3.03
N THR A 112 -0.73 4.44 3.56
CA THR A 112 -0.71 3.76 4.87
C THR A 112 -1.10 4.70 6.00
N VAL A 113 -0.40 5.84 6.13
CA VAL A 113 -0.63 6.78 7.24
C VAL A 113 -1.96 7.50 7.11
N ALA A 114 -2.42 7.82 5.89
CA ALA A 114 -3.74 8.41 5.68
C ALA A 114 -4.85 7.47 6.16
N GLY A 115 -4.75 6.18 5.84
CA GLY A 115 -5.71 5.20 6.33
C GLY A 115 -5.66 5.05 7.85
N GLY A 116 -4.46 4.91 8.41
CA GLY A 116 -4.27 4.82 9.87
C GLY A 116 -4.80 6.04 10.61
N ALA A 117 -4.56 7.24 10.11
CA ALA A 117 -4.99 8.50 10.72
C ALA A 117 -6.51 8.62 10.76
N ALA A 118 -7.23 8.14 9.73
CA ALA A 118 -8.70 8.06 9.80
C ALA A 118 -9.19 7.08 10.86
N LEU A 119 -8.56 5.90 10.98
CA LEU A 119 -8.95 4.88 11.96
C LEU A 119 -8.67 5.35 13.40
N ALA A 120 -7.55 6.06 13.60
CA ALA A 120 -7.19 6.71 14.87
C ALA A 120 -7.98 8.01 15.14
N GLN A 121 -8.89 8.41 14.25
CA GLN A 121 -9.68 9.64 14.35
C GLN A 121 -8.85 10.94 14.38
N VAL A 122 -7.62 10.90 13.86
CA VAL A 122 -6.76 12.07 13.66
C VAL A 122 -7.29 12.93 12.50
N ILE A 123 -7.83 12.29 11.45
CA ILE A 123 -8.52 12.95 10.33
C ILE A 123 -9.86 12.27 10.03
N SER A 124 -10.69 12.92 9.22
CA SER A 124 -11.92 12.29 8.72
C SER A 124 -11.64 11.19 7.68
N SER A 125 -12.54 10.22 7.59
CA SER A 125 -12.50 9.17 6.55
C SER A 125 -12.50 9.74 5.13
N ASP A 126 -13.29 10.79 4.86
CA ASP A 126 -13.37 11.43 3.54
C ASP A 126 -12.05 12.09 3.16
N ARG A 127 -11.36 12.72 4.13
CA ARG A 127 -10.03 13.30 3.93
C ARG A 127 -9.00 12.21 3.64
N ALA A 128 -9.01 11.11 4.40
CA ALA A 128 -8.13 9.98 4.16
C ALA A 128 -8.34 9.37 2.79
N TRP A 129 -9.58 9.14 2.36
CA TRP A 129 -9.87 8.63 1.02
C TRP A 129 -9.40 9.59 -0.07
N SER A 130 -9.57 10.90 0.11
CA SER A 130 -9.05 11.89 -0.85
C SER A 130 -7.53 11.78 -1.02
N LEU A 131 -6.80 11.63 0.09
CA LEU A 131 -5.34 11.44 0.07
C LEU A 131 -4.94 10.10 -0.55
N VAL A 132 -5.61 9.00 -0.18
CA VAL A 132 -5.36 7.67 -0.74
C VAL A 132 -5.57 7.66 -2.26
N MET A 133 -6.67 8.26 -2.72
CA MET A 133 -6.99 8.33 -4.15
C MET A 133 -5.98 9.20 -4.91
N ALA A 134 -5.59 10.35 -4.36
CA ALA A 134 -4.59 11.23 -4.97
C ALA A 134 -3.21 10.55 -5.05
N ALA A 135 -2.77 9.91 -3.97
CA ALA A 135 -1.50 9.19 -3.92
C ALA A 135 -1.48 8.01 -4.91
N ALA A 136 -2.55 7.22 -4.95
CA ALA A 136 -2.68 6.11 -5.88
C ALA A 136 -2.72 6.58 -7.34
N ALA A 137 -3.38 7.71 -7.63
CA ALA A 137 -3.35 8.30 -8.97
C ALA A 137 -1.93 8.68 -9.39
N ALA A 138 -1.17 9.35 -8.52
CA ALA A 138 0.22 9.72 -8.78
C ALA A 138 1.12 8.49 -9.01
N LEU A 139 0.88 7.39 -8.27
CA LEU A 139 1.53 6.11 -8.53
C LEU A 139 1.15 5.54 -9.90
N GLY A 140 -0.14 5.56 -10.25
CA GLY A 140 -0.65 5.09 -11.53
C GLY A 140 -0.13 5.86 -12.75
N ASP A 141 0.12 7.16 -12.60
CA ASP A 141 0.68 8.00 -13.65
C ASP A 141 2.18 7.76 -13.88
N ARG A 142 2.87 7.25 -12.85
CA ARG A 142 4.33 7.11 -12.82
C ARG A 142 4.83 5.70 -13.14
N PHE A 143 4.03 4.69 -12.83
CA PHE A 143 4.37 3.29 -13.01
C PHE A 143 3.45 2.63 -14.05
N ASP A 144 3.86 1.47 -14.56
CA ASP A 144 3.16 0.75 -15.63
C ASP A 144 2.70 -0.65 -15.22
N SER A 145 3.01 -1.07 -13.99
CA SER A 145 2.75 -2.41 -13.49
C SER A 145 2.88 -2.50 -11.97
N TRP A 146 2.24 -3.52 -11.40
CA TRP A 146 2.41 -3.90 -9.99
C TRP A 146 3.86 -4.20 -9.65
N GLU A 147 4.57 -4.89 -10.54
CA GLU A 147 5.99 -5.23 -10.39
C GLU A 147 6.87 -3.98 -10.31
N SER A 148 6.60 -2.97 -11.14
CA SER A 148 7.33 -1.71 -11.14
C SER A 148 7.19 -0.94 -9.83
N ILE A 149 5.97 -0.84 -9.27
CA ILE A 149 5.76 -0.32 -7.90
C ILE A 149 6.54 -1.15 -6.89
N ALA A 150 6.45 -2.49 -6.98
CA ALA A 150 7.07 -3.37 -5.99
C ALA A 150 8.58 -3.17 -5.91
N ASN A 151 9.23 -3.15 -7.07
CA ASN A 151 10.67 -2.97 -7.18
C ASN A 151 11.10 -1.60 -6.63
N ASN A 152 10.38 -0.52 -6.96
CA ASN A 152 10.68 0.82 -6.46
C ASN A 152 10.44 0.97 -4.94
N TYR A 153 9.37 0.37 -4.42
CA TYR A 153 9.08 0.37 -2.98
C TYR A 153 10.15 -0.40 -2.20
N LEU A 154 10.51 -1.61 -2.65
CA LEU A 154 11.52 -2.45 -2.00
C LEU A 154 12.91 -1.82 -2.04
N SER A 155 13.28 -1.18 -3.15
CA SER A 155 14.55 -0.46 -3.25
C SER A 155 14.62 0.73 -2.28
N GLY A 156 13.52 1.48 -2.12
CA GLY A 156 13.45 2.56 -1.13
C GLY A 156 13.48 2.04 0.30
N ARG A 157 12.84 0.90 0.58
CA ARG A 157 12.91 0.24 1.88
C ARG A 157 14.35 -0.11 2.28
N ILE A 158 15.14 -0.65 1.35
CA ILE A 158 16.56 -0.99 1.59
C ILE A 158 17.37 0.26 1.96
N LEU A 159 17.16 1.38 1.26
CA LEU A 159 17.81 2.64 1.60
C LEU A 159 17.40 3.14 2.99
N TRP A 160 16.10 3.09 3.30
CA TRP A 160 15.59 3.52 4.61
C TRP A 160 16.14 2.68 5.77
N LEU A 161 16.24 1.35 5.60
CA LEU A 161 16.88 0.48 6.60
C LEU A 161 18.35 0.86 6.83
N THR A 162 19.05 1.24 5.76
CA THR A 162 20.45 1.67 5.83
C THR A 162 20.57 3.00 6.60
N ASP A 163 19.72 3.98 6.30
CA ASP A 163 19.66 5.27 7.00
C ASP A 163 19.34 5.12 8.49
N LYS A 164 18.50 4.14 8.84
CA LYS A 164 18.16 3.82 10.24
C LYS A 164 19.23 2.97 10.93
N GLY A 165 20.34 2.62 10.28
CA GLY A 165 21.41 1.81 10.83
C GLY A 165 21.02 0.34 11.08
N GLN A 166 19.92 -0.12 10.49
CA GLN A 166 19.37 -1.47 10.69
C GLN A 166 20.09 -2.54 9.88
N TRP A 167 21.00 -2.16 8.97
CA TRP A 167 21.74 -3.06 8.09
C TRP A 167 23.23 -3.22 8.42
N THR A 168 23.66 -2.81 9.62
CA THR A 168 25.05 -2.99 10.07
C THR A 168 25.12 -3.70 11.42
N PRO A 169 25.76 -4.88 11.53
CA PRO A 169 26.19 -5.84 10.49
C PRO A 169 25.14 -6.95 10.24
N THR A 170 23.95 -6.85 10.82
CA THR A 170 22.92 -7.89 10.74
C THR A 170 21.84 -7.47 9.75
N PRO A 171 21.51 -8.29 8.73
CA PRO A 171 20.38 -8.03 7.86
C PRO A 171 19.08 -7.98 8.66
N ASP A 172 18.26 -6.96 8.43
CA ASP A 172 16.92 -6.91 9.01
C ASP A 172 16.04 -8.01 8.37
N PRO A 173 15.56 -9.01 9.15
CA PRO A 173 14.74 -10.11 8.63
C PRO A 173 13.43 -9.64 7.99
N SER A 174 12.94 -8.44 8.35
CA SER A 174 11.75 -7.87 7.76
C SER A 174 11.95 -7.52 6.27
N GLN A 175 13.17 -7.22 5.79
CA GLN A 175 13.37 -7.00 4.36
C GLN A 175 13.07 -8.26 3.54
N GLN A 176 13.50 -9.43 4.02
CA GLN A 176 13.23 -10.70 3.36
C GLN A 176 11.73 -11.01 3.36
N GLN A 177 11.02 -10.69 4.44
CA GLN A 177 9.57 -10.82 4.50
C GLN A 177 8.88 -9.98 3.41
N PHE A 178 9.26 -8.72 3.26
CA PHE A 178 8.67 -7.84 2.25
C PHE A 178 8.98 -8.30 0.82
N GLN A 179 10.18 -8.84 0.57
CA GLN A 179 10.52 -9.46 -0.71
C GLN A 179 9.63 -10.67 -1.00
N GLN A 180 9.47 -11.57 -0.03
CA GLN A 180 8.62 -12.75 -0.18
C GLN A 180 7.16 -12.37 -0.46
N VAL A 181 6.65 -11.32 0.20
CA VAL A 181 5.31 -10.79 -0.08
C VAL A 181 5.18 -10.30 -1.51
N ALA A 182 6.18 -9.59 -2.05
CA ALA A 182 6.19 -9.16 -3.45
C ALA A 182 6.17 -10.36 -4.40
N ASP A 183 7.05 -11.33 -4.15
CA ASP A 183 7.18 -12.53 -4.97
C ASP A 183 5.85 -13.31 -4.98
N ASP A 184 5.20 -13.48 -3.83
CA ASP A 184 3.91 -14.16 -3.71
C ASP A 184 2.78 -13.38 -4.41
N LEU A 185 2.73 -12.06 -4.24
CA LEU A 185 1.73 -11.20 -4.89
C LEU A 185 1.89 -11.26 -6.42
N LEU A 186 3.12 -11.33 -6.94
CA LEU A 186 3.37 -11.39 -8.38
C LEU A 186 3.19 -12.79 -8.97
N ALA A 187 3.52 -13.86 -8.22
CA ALA A 187 3.53 -15.22 -8.75
C ALA A 187 2.21 -15.98 -8.55
N ASP A 188 1.47 -15.75 -7.46
CA ASP A 188 0.25 -16.50 -7.19
C ASP A 188 -0.91 -16.01 -8.08
N PRO A 189 -1.48 -16.86 -8.96
CA PRO A 189 -2.58 -16.45 -9.84
C PRO A 189 -3.85 -16.05 -9.08
N THR A 190 -3.97 -16.38 -7.80
CA THR A 190 -5.09 -16.00 -6.93
C THR A 190 -4.85 -14.71 -6.17
N SER A 191 -3.64 -14.13 -6.25
CA SER A 191 -3.31 -12.85 -5.63
C SER A 191 -4.16 -11.74 -6.23
N PRO A 192 -4.45 -10.67 -5.46
CA PRO A 192 -5.16 -9.54 -6.01
C PRO A 192 -4.39 -8.83 -7.14
N TRP A 193 -3.04 -8.87 -7.16
CA TRP A 193 -2.26 -8.29 -8.26
C TRP A 193 -2.40 -9.08 -9.58
N ASN A 194 -2.68 -10.37 -9.51
CA ASN A 194 -2.94 -11.20 -10.70
C ASN A 194 -4.42 -11.23 -11.10
N ARG A 195 -5.32 -10.83 -10.20
CA ARG A 195 -6.76 -10.76 -10.44
C ARG A 195 -7.23 -9.37 -10.87
N VAL A 196 -6.51 -8.32 -10.47
CA VAL A 196 -6.82 -6.93 -10.79
C VAL A 196 -5.83 -6.38 -11.82
N SER A 197 -6.35 -5.93 -12.95
CA SER A 197 -5.55 -5.30 -14.00
C SER A 197 -4.90 -4.01 -13.49
N TRP A 198 -3.63 -3.80 -13.86
CA TRP A 198 -2.98 -2.49 -13.69
C TRP A 198 -3.72 -1.41 -14.49
N ASP A 199 -3.98 -1.67 -15.78
CA ASP A 199 -4.73 -0.76 -16.64
C ASP A 199 -6.19 -0.65 -16.17
N ARG A 200 -6.63 0.61 -16.01
CA ARG A 200 -7.97 1.00 -15.57
C ARG A 200 -8.76 1.74 -16.65
N SER A 201 -8.30 1.76 -17.89
CA SER A 201 -8.95 2.44 -19.02
C SER A 201 -10.41 1.99 -19.26
N ALA A 202 -10.71 0.72 -18.94
CA ALA A 202 -12.06 0.15 -18.97
C ALA A 202 -12.80 0.19 -17.61
N GLY A 203 -12.25 0.91 -16.63
CA GLY A 203 -12.58 0.76 -15.21
C GLY A 203 -11.73 -0.33 -14.54
N VAL A 204 -11.90 -0.49 -13.23
CA VAL A 204 -11.20 -1.54 -12.47
C VAL A 204 -11.84 -2.89 -12.72
N MET A 205 -11.04 -3.80 -13.30
CA MET A 205 -11.46 -5.14 -13.67
C MET A 205 -10.88 -6.16 -12.67
N VAL A 206 -11.73 -7.07 -12.20
CA VAL A 206 -11.38 -8.20 -11.33
C VAL A 206 -11.77 -9.49 -12.04
N ASP A 207 -10.81 -10.37 -12.32
CA ASP A 207 -11.04 -11.62 -13.07
C ASP A 207 -11.76 -11.39 -14.43
N GLY A 208 -11.54 -10.24 -15.06
CA GLY A 208 -12.18 -9.86 -16.33
C GLY A 208 -13.58 -9.28 -16.21
N GLU A 209 -14.11 -9.11 -14.99
CA GLU A 209 -15.39 -8.43 -14.73
C GLU A 209 -15.16 -7.06 -14.09
N ARG A 210 -15.95 -6.06 -14.47
CA ARG A 210 -15.85 -4.73 -13.86
C ARG A 210 -16.32 -4.78 -12.40
N LEU A 211 -15.49 -4.29 -11.48
CA LEU A 211 -15.91 -4.08 -10.10
C LEU A 211 -16.80 -2.83 -10.04
N ALA A 212 -18.03 -3.04 -9.60
CA ALA A 212 -19.05 -1.99 -9.49
C ALA A 212 -18.70 -0.96 -8.41
#